data_AF-A0A6B1HCG9-F1
#
_entry.id   AF-A0A6B1HCG9-F1
#
_cell.length_a   1.000
_cell.length_b   1.000
_cell.length_c   1.000
_cell.angle_alpha   90.00
_cell.angle_beta   90.00
_cell.angle_gamma   90.00
#
_symmetry.space_group_name_H-M   'P 1'
#
loop_
_entity.id
_entity.type
_entity.pdbx_description
1 polymer ?
#
loop_
_entity_poly.entity_id
_entity_poly.type
_entity_poly.pdbx_seq_one_letter_code
_entity_poly.pdbx_strand_id
1 'polypeptide(L)'
;MDLDEPIRRDTLGWVFFSIQESDPDLAKQLAEEVDDTSLRVRVAQLLVQRGEPSESLRWVATLGNEGETAPLVAQVFAIWSADDLPAAMEAVMAYPPGGVRDRALAAMMSSRLRVFDTDTAERLLNAFDSPAEKSKAEAKLRAHRANDGSDVR
;
A
#
# COMPACT_ATOMS: atom_id res chain seq x y z
N MET A 1 17.05 8.69 -30.53
CA MET A 1 17.82 8.77 -29.28
C MET A 1 16.93 8.16 -28.23
N ASP A 2 17.11 6.87 -27.95
CA ASP A 2 16.30 6.17 -26.95
C ASP A 2 16.85 6.58 -25.59
N LEU A 3 16.01 7.12 -24.71
CA LEU A 3 16.42 7.41 -23.35
C LEU A 3 16.58 6.07 -22.62
N ASP A 4 17.70 5.90 -21.93
CA ASP A 4 17.94 4.75 -21.07
C ASP A 4 16.78 4.60 -20.06
N GLU A 5 16.36 3.36 -19.84
CA GLU A 5 15.20 3.00 -19.00
C GLU A 5 15.19 3.68 -17.61
N PRO A 6 16.33 3.79 -16.88
CA PRO A 6 16.37 4.51 -15.60
C PRO A 6 16.05 6.00 -15.73
N ILE A 7 16.51 6.65 -16.82
CA ILE A 7 16.29 8.08 -17.05
C ILE A 7 14.83 8.34 -17.38
N ARG A 8 14.22 7.50 -18.24
CA ARG A 8 12.79 7.57 -18.57
C ARG A 8 11.92 7.46 -17.32
N ARG A 9 12.24 6.48 -16.49
CA ARG A 9 11.57 6.18 -15.23
C ARG A 9 11.66 7.33 -14.21
N ASP A 10 12.85 7.90 -14.03
CA ASP A 10 13.06 9.00 -13.09
C ASP A 10 12.40 10.30 -13.58
N THR A 11 12.44 10.54 -14.90
CA THR A 11 11.75 11.67 -15.55
C THR A 11 10.23 11.57 -15.39
N LEU A 12 9.65 10.39 -15.68
CA LEU A 12 8.21 10.15 -15.50
C LEU A 12 7.80 10.36 -14.04
N GLY A 13 8.57 9.83 -13.10
CA GLY A 13 8.29 10.02 -11.67
C GLY A 13 8.22 11.50 -11.27
N TRP A 14 9.18 12.31 -11.73
CA TRP A 14 9.18 13.75 -11.46
C TRP A 14 8.03 14.50 -12.15
N VAL A 15 7.70 14.15 -13.40
CA VAL A 15 6.57 14.77 -14.11
C VAL A 15 5.26 14.49 -13.39
N PHE A 16 4.97 13.23 -13.06
CA PHE A 16 3.74 12.89 -12.34
C PHE A 16 3.69 13.48 -10.95
N PHE A 17 4.83 13.59 -10.26
CA PHE A 17 4.92 14.30 -8.99
C PHE A 17 4.52 15.77 -9.14
N SER A 18 5.09 16.47 -10.13
CA SER A 18 4.82 17.90 -10.38
C SER A 18 3.35 18.14 -10.77
N ILE A 19 2.80 17.26 -11.62
CA ILE A 19 1.39 17.33 -12.01
C ILE A 19 0.51 17.04 -10.81
N GLN A 20 0.80 16.02 -9.99
CA GLN A 20 -0.02 15.69 -8.83
C GLN A 20 -0.12 16.85 -7.81
N GLU A 21 0.96 17.62 -7.63
CA GLU A 21 0.94 18.78 -6.72
C GLU A 21 0.07 19.95 -7.23
N SER A 22 -0.15 20.03 -8.55
CA SER A 22 -0.90 21.13 -9.18
C SER A 22 -2.31 20.73 -9.62
N ASP A 23 -2.45 19.52 -10.16
CA ASP A 23 -3.67 18.93 -10.70
C ASP A 23 -3.65 17.38 -10.50
N PRO A 24 -4.12 16.89 -9.34
CA PRO A 24 -4.11 15.45 -9.04
C PRO A 24 -5.02 14.63 -9.95
N ASP A 25 -6.07 15.24 -10.54
CA ASP A 25 -6.99 14.53 -11.42
C ASP A 25 -6.39 14.35 -12.80
N LEU A 26 -5.71 15.37 -13.33
CA LEU A 26 -4.91 15.23 -14.55
C LEU A 26 -3.80 14.18 -14.38
N ALA A 27 -3.14 14.13 -13.22
CA ALA A 27 -2.14 13.12 -12.94
C ALA A 27 -2.72 11.70 -13.02
N LYS A 28 -3.92 11.46 -12.47
CA LYS A 28 -4.61 10.16 -12.56
C LYS A 28 -5.01 9.83 -13.99
N GLN A 29 -5.59 10.78 -14.72
CA GLN A 29 -5.98 10.60 -16.13
C GLN A 29 -4.77 10.22 -16.99
N LEU A 30 -3.66 10.95 -16.86
CA LEU A 30 -2.44 10.65 -17.60
C LEU A 30 -1.83 9.29 -17.23
N ALA A 31 -2.01 8.83 -15.98
CA ALA A 31 -1.54 7.53 -15.56
C ALA A 31 -2.34 6.39 -16.20
N GLU A 32 -3.63 6.59 -16.47
CA GLU A 32 -4.49 5.63 -17.16
C GLU A 32 -4.10 5.46 -18.63
N GLU A 33 -3.59 6.52 -19.26
CA GLU A 33 -3.07 6.52 -20.63
C GLU A 33 -1.69 5.84 -20.78
N VAL A 34 -1.08 5.38 -19.68
CA VAL A 34 0.19 4.65 -19.74
C VAL A 34 -0.07 3.19 -20.17
N ASP A 35 0.28 2.90 -21.44
CA ASP A 35 0.13 1.57 -22.05
C ASP A 35 0.98 0.50 -21.35
N ASP A 36 2.19 0.85 -20.93
CA ASP A 36 3.08 -0.07 -20.22
C ASP A 36 2.55 -0.31 -18.80
N THR A 37 2.12 -1.54 -18.54
CA THR A 37 1.51 -1.92 -17.26
C THR A 37 2.46 -1.73 -16.08
N SER A 38 3.76 -1.98 -16.26
CA SER A 38 4.74 -1.83 -15.19
C SER A 38 4.98 -0.36 -14.83
N LEU A 39 5.04 0.51 -15.84
CA LEU A 39 5.14 1.95 -15.65
C LEU A 39 3.84 2.51 -15.04
N ARG A 40 2.67 2.05 -15.51
CA ARG A 40 1.37 2.46 -14.95
C ARG A 40 1.26 2.14 -13.47
N VAL A 41 1.58 0.90 -13.08
CA VAL A 41 1.58 0.49 -11.66
C VAL A 41 2.54 1.37 -10.86
N ARG A 42 3.73 1.66 -11.38
CA ARG A 42 4.70 2.51 -10.69
C ARG A 42 4.22 3.95 -10.53
N VAL A 43 3.64 4.54 -11.57
CA VAL A 43 3.01 5.87 -11.48
C VAL A 43 1.90 5.83 -10.44
N ALA A 44 1.06 4.80 -10.44
CA ALA A 44 0.02 4.65 -9.43
C ALA A 44 0.58 4.55 -8.01
N GLN A 45 1.69 3.84 -7.79
CA GLN A 45 2.37 3.79 -6.49
C GLN A 45 2.85 5.17 -6.01
N LEU A 46 3.16 6.10 -6.92
CA LEU A 46 3.51 7.47 -6.58
C LEU A 46 2.25 8.29 -6.26
N LEU A 47 1.22 8.17 -7.09
CA LEU A 47 -0.02 8.93 -6.92
C LEU A 47 -0.73 8.58 -5.61
N VAL A 48 -0.82 7.30 -5.26
CA VAL A 48 -1.45 6.87 -3.99
C VAL A 48 -0.70 7.33 -2.74
N GLN A 49 0.59 7.68 -2.84
CA GLN A 49 1.36 8.13 -1.67
C GLN A 49 0.93 9.48 -1.13
N ARG A 50 0.35 10.34 -1.97
CA ARG A 50 -0.10 11.69 -1.56
C ARG A 50 -1.59 11.92 -1.83
N GLY A 51 -2.29 10.90 -2.32
CA GLY A 51 -3.72 10.99 -2.60
C GLY A 51 -4.55 10.72 -1.36
N GLU A 52 -5.79 11.21 -1.37
CA GLU A 52 -6.77 10.84 -0.36
C GLU A 52 -7.03 9.32 -0.38
N PRO A 53 -6.93 8.59 0.74
CA PRO A 53 -6.96 7.13 0.74
C PRO A 53 -8.22 6.54 0.11
N SER A 54 -9.40 7.04 0.47
CA SER A 54 -10.69 6.55 -0.05
C SER A 54 -10.84 6.80 -1.55
N GLU A 55 -10.31 7.92 -2.03
CA GLU A 55 -10.28 8.22 -3.46
C GLU A 55 -9.29 7.31 -4.19
N SER A 56 -8.10 7.14 -3.61
CA SER A 56 -7.04 6.29 -4.13
C SER A 56 -7.50 4.83 -4.27
N LEU A 57 -8.28 4.29 -3.33
CA LEU A 57 -8.88 2.95 -3.44
C LEU A 57 -9.85 2.84 -4.62
N ARG A 58 -10.72 3.84 -4.81
CA ARG A 58 -11.68 3.86 -5.93
C ARG A 58 -10.94 3.94 -7.27
N TRP A 59 -9.92 4.77 -7.36
CA TRP A 59 -9.11 4.93 -8.55
C TRP A 59 -8.27 3.67 -8.84
N VAL A 60 -7.59 3.10 -7.85
CA VAL A 60 -6.80 1.86 -8.04
C VAL A 60 -7.65 0.73 -8.60
N ALA A 61 -8.94 0.63 -8.21
CA ALA A 61 -9.86 -0.37 -8.72
C ALA A 61 -10.16 -0.24 -10.23
N THR A 62 -9.87 0.90 -10.87
CA THR A 62 -10.06 1.11 -12.32
C THR A 62 -8.84 0.68 -13.15
N LEU A 63 -7.66 0.51 -12.54
CA LEU A 63 -6.38 0.34 -13.24
C LEU A 63 -6.13 -1.05 -13.83
N GLY A 64 -6.93 -2.05 -13.48
CA GLY A 64 -6.72 -3.41 -13.92
C GLY A 64 -7.46 -4.47 -13.10
N ASN A 65 -6.97 -5.70 -13.18
CA ASN A 65 -7.55 -6.81 -12.42
C ASN A 65 -7.04 -6.86 -10.97
N GLU A 66 -7.62 -7.76 -10.16
CA GLU A 66 -7.26 -7.90 -8.75
C GLU A 66 -5.77 -8.22 -8.53
N GLY A 67 -5.14 -9.01 -9.40
CA GLY A 67 -3.73 -9.35 -9.29
C GLY A 67 -2.79 -8.15 -9.45
N GLU A 68 -3.16 -7.24 -10.35
CA GLU A 68 -2.40 -6.00 -10.63
C GLU A 68 -2.61 -4.95 -9.55
N THR A 69 -3.83 -4.87 -9.01
CA THR A 69 -4.26 -3.79 -8.10
C THR A 69 -4.06 -4.15 -6.63
N ALA A 70 -4.02 -5.43 -6.26
CA ALA A 70 -3.86 -5.85 -4.86
C ALA A 70 -2.60 -5.27 -4.17
N PRO A 71 -1.43 -5.15 -4.81
CA PRO A 71 -0.27 -4.47 -4.21
C PRO A 71 -0.51 -2.98 -3.94
N LEU A 72 -1.21 -2.29 -4.85
CA LEU A 72 -1.55 -0.87 -4.72
C LEU A 72 -2.58 -0.65 -3.60
N VAL A 73 -3.62 -1.49 -3.53
CA VAL A 73 -4.60 -1.47 -2.44
C VAL A 73 -3.91 -1.64 -1.10
N ALA A 74 -3.00 -2.62 -0.99
CA ALA A 74 -2.25 -2.85 0.24
C ALA A 74 -1.35 -1.66 0.62
N GLN A 75 -0.76 -0.99 -0.36
CA GLN A 75 0.02 0.23 -0.14
C GLN A 75 -0.86 1.37 0.39
N VAL A 76 -2.04 1.60 -0.20
CA VAL A 76 -3.00 2.62 0.28
C VAL A 76 -3.35 2.36 1.74
N PHE A 77 -3.66 1.11 2.13
CA PHE A 77 -3.97 0.78 3.52
C PHE A 77 -2.77 0.94 4.47
N ALA A 78 -1.55 0.65 4.02
CA ALA A 78 -0.35 0.87 4.83
C ALA A 78 -0.11 2.37 5.12
N ILE A 79 -0.38 3.24 4.15
CA ILE A 79 -0.28 4.70 4.28
C ILE A 79 -1.44 5.23 5.13
N TRP A 80 -2.68 4.89 4.77
CA TRP A 80 -3.88 5.36 5.46
C TRP A 80 -3.84 4.96 6.92
N SER A 81 -3.51 3.70 7.22
CA SER A 81 -3.40 3.29 8.62
C SER A 81 -2.42 4.19 9.35
N ALA A 82 -1.22 4.45 8.83
CA ALA A 82 -0.21 5.27 9.50
C ALA A 82 -0.76 6.61 10.02
N ASP A 83 -1.73 7.21 9.32
CA ASP A 83 -2.40 8.46 9.68
C ASP A 83 -3.71 8.26 10.47
N ASP A 84 -4.64 7.44 9.96
CA ASP A 84 -5.96 7.16 10.54
C ASP A 84 -6.25 5.65 10.56
N LEU A 85 -5.84 4.99 11.64
CA LEU A 85 -6.09 3.56 11.82
C LEU A 85 -7.58 3.20 11.86
N PRO A 86 -8.43 3.87 12.67
CA PRO A 86 -9.84 3.50 12.75
C PRO A 86 -10.54 3.50 11.38
N ALA A 87 -10.35 4.55 10.57
CA ALA A 87 -10.97 4.63 9.26
C ALA A 87 -10.39 3.59 8.29
N ALA A 88 -9.07 3.37 8.30
CA ALA A 88 -8.44 2.33 7.50
C ALA A 88 -8.94 0.92 7.88
N MET A 89 -9.19 0.68 9.18
CA MET A 89 -9.75 -0.58 9.68
C MET A 89 -11.20 -0.78 9.24
N GLU A 90 -12.04 0.24 9.33
CA GLU A 90 -13.41 0.17 8.83
C GLU A 90 -13.42 -0.14 7.32
N ALA A 91 -12.60 0.57 6.54
CA ALA A 91 -12.52 0.39 5.11
C ALA A 91 -11.96 -0.98 4.69
N VAL A 92 -10.92 -1.51 5.35
CA VAL A 92 -10.38 -2.83 5.01
C VAL A 92 -11.38 -3.95 5.33
N MET A 93 -12.13 -3.81 6.42
CA MET A 93 -13.15 -4.80 6.78
C MET A 93 -14.37 -4.77 5.84
N ALA A 94 -14.58 -3.69 5.09
CA ALA A 94 -15.62 -3.61 4.05
C ALA A 94 -15.28 -4.41 2.78
N TYR A 95 -13.99 -4.70 2.50
CA TYR A 95 -13.61 -5.61 1.42
C TYR A 95 -14.11 -7.01 1.72
N PRO A 96 -14.52 -7.85 0.74
CA PRO A 96 -14.85 -9.25 1.01
C PRO A 96 -13.67 -10.01 1.67
N PRO A 97 -13.93 -11.01 2.52
CA PRO A 97 -12.88 -11.90 3.02
C PRO A 97 -12.10 -12.53 1.87
N GLY A 98 -10.76 -12.52 1.96
CA GLY A 98 -9.91 -13.08 0.91
C GLY A 98 -8.54 -12.42 0.80
N GLY A 99 -7.84 -12.72 -0.30
CA GLY A 99 -6.43 -12.37 -0.49
C GLY A 99 -6.12 -10.87 -0.50
N VAL A 100 -7.02 -10.03 -1.02
CA VAL A 100 -6.85 -8.57 -0.99
C VAL A 100 -6.91 -8.04 0.45
N ARG A 101 -7.94 -8.44 1.21
CA ARG A 101 -8.12 -8.02 2.60
C ARG A 101 -6.96 -8.48 3.46
N ASP A 102 -6.57 -9.75 3.38
CA ASP A 102 -5.44 -10.30 4.14
C ASP A 102 -4.12 -9.57 3.80
N ARG A 103 -3.90 -9.26 2.51
CA ARG A 103 -2.71 -8.50 2.07
C ARG A 103 -2.71 -7.08 2.61
N ALA A 104 -3.86 -6.41 2.62
CA ALA A 104 -4.00 -5.07 3.20
C ALA A 104 -3.74 -5.07 4.71
N LEU A 105 -4.32 -6.02 5.45
CA LEU A 105 -4.07 -6.20 6.88
C LEU A 105 -2.59 -6.46 7.17
N ALA A 106 -1.91 -7.29 6.37
CA ALA A 106 -0.48 -7.53 6.49
C ALA A 106 0.36 -6.26 6.24
N ALA A 107 -0.05 -5.43 5.29
CA ALA A 107 0.63 -4.17 4.99
C ALA A 107 0.43 -3.14 6.13
N MET A 108 -0.78 -3.02 6.67
CA MET A 108 -1.08 -2.21 7.86
C MET A 108 -0.25 -2.67 9.06
N MET A 109 -0.22 -3.99 9.33
CA MET A 109 0.55 -4.55 10.45
C MET A 109 2.04 -4.25 10.28
N SER A 110 2.56 -4.38 9.07
CA SER A 110 3.95 -4.05 8.75
C SER A 110 4.27 -2.57 8.97
N SER A 111 3.32 -1.68 8.65
CA SER A 111 3.44 -0.23 8.90
C SER A 111 3.58 0.07 10.40
N ARG A 112 2.83 -0.65 11.25
CA ARG A 112 2.90 -0.52 12.72
C ARG A 112 4.17 -1.02 13.34
N LEU A 113 4.61 -2.20 12.91
CA LEU A 113 5.87 -2.76 13.38
C LEU A 113 7.04 -1.81 13.10
N ARG A 114 7.07 -1.16 11.94
CA ARG A 114 8.12 -0.17 11.60
C ARG A 114 8.21 1.01 12.58
N VAL A 115 7.12 1.35 13.27
CA VAL A 115 7.08 2.42 14.28
C VAL A 115 6.96 1.85 15.71
N PHE A 116 7.30 0.57 15.90
CA PHE A 116 7.30 -0.16 17.17
C PHE A 116 5.94 -0.22 17.88
N ASP A 117 4.83 0.02 17.16
CA ASP A 117 3.47 -0.12 17.69
C ASP A 117 3.02 -1.58 17.65
N THR A 118 3.54 -2.35 18.60
CA THR A 118 3.32 -3.80 18.70
C THR A 118 1.88 -4.13 19.13
N ASP A 119 1.25 -3.29 19.95
CA ASP A 119 -0.12 -3.50 20.43
C ASP A 119 -1.12 -3.40 19.28
N THR A 120 -0.99 -2.39 18.43
CA THR A 120 -1.82 -2.27 17.24
C THR A 120 -1.54 -3.41 16.25
N ALA A 121 -0.28 -3.83 16.11
CA ALA A 121 0.07 -4.97 15.27
C ALA A 121 -0.61 -6.28 15.75
N GLU A 122 -0.72 -6.51 17.05
CA GLU A 122 -1.49 -7.64 17.63
C GLU A 122 -2.99 -7.55 17.32
N ARG A 123 -3.57 -6.34 17.39
CA ARG A 123 -4.99 -6.15 17.04
C ARG A 123 -5.24 -6.48 15.58
N LEU A 124 -4.37 -6.01 14.68
CA LEU A 124 -4.43 -6.30 13.25
C LEU A 124 -4.29 -7.80 12.96
N LEU A 125 -3.41 -8.50 13.69
CA LEU A 125 -3.24 -9.94 13.54
C LEU A 125 -4.54 -10.72 13.80
N ASN A 126 -5.38 -10.25 14.71
CA ASN A 126 -6.65 -10.90 15.01
C ASN A 126 -7.74 -10.67 13.96
N ALA A 127 -7.52 -9.74 13.01
CA ALA A 127 -8.46 -9.43 11.94
C ALA A 127 -8.24 -10.27 10.66
N PHE A 128 -7.16 -11.06 10.58
CA PHE A 128 -6.91 -11.94 9.43
C PHE A 128 -7.96 -13.06 9.33
N ASP A 129 -8.48 -13.27 8.12
CA ASP A 129 -9.46 -14.32 7.86
C ASP A 129 -8.78 -15.67 7.60
N SER A 130 -7.69 -15.66 6.82
CA SER A 130 -6.96 -16.87 6.46
C SER A 130 -6.05 -17.36 7.60
N PRO A 131 -6.20 -18.63 8.07
CA PRO A 131 -5.29 -19.20 9.06
C PRO A 131 -3.83 -19.21 8.60
N ALA A 132 -3.60 -19.39 7.30
CA ALA A 132 -2.26 -19.43 6.73
C ALA A 132 -1.59 -18.05 6.75
N GLU A 133 -2.32 -16.99 6.38
CA GLU A 133 -1.79 -15.62 6.42
C GLU A 133 -1.64 -15.13 7.86
N LYS A 134 -2.57 -15.48 8.73
CA LYS A 134 -2.46 -15.21 10.17
C LYS A 134 -1.20 -15.84 10.77
N SER A 135 -0.91 -17.10 10.45
CA SER A 135 0.31 -17.78 10.93
C SER A 135 1.60 -17.10 10.46
N LYS A 136 1.64 -16.61 9.20
CA LYS A 136 2.77 -15.82 8.69
C LYS A 136 2.91 -14.49 9.42
N ALA A 137 1.79 -13.80 9.65
CA ALA A 137 1.76 -12.53 10.37
C ALA A 137 2.23 -12.69 11.83
N GLU A 138 1.82 -13.76 12.51
CA GLU A 138 2.31 -14.16 13.84
C GLU A 138 3.82 -14.36 13.87
N ALA A 139 4.36 -15.09 12.88
CA ALA A 139 5.79 -15.33 12.78
C ALA A 139 6.58 -14.01 12.64
N LYS A 140 6.05 -13.07 11.83
CA LYS A 140 6.66 -11.74 11.65
C LYS A 140 6.65 -10.91 12.94
N LEU A 141 5.51 -10.89 13.63
CA LEU A 141 5.36 -10.20 14.91
C LEU A 141 6.32 -10.76 15.98
N ARG A 142 6.47 -12.09 16.04
CA ARG A 142 7.41 -12.76 16.95
C ARG A 142 8.86 -12.40 16.65
N ALA A 143 9.24 -12.39 15.37
CA ALA A 143 10.59 -12.01 14.94
C ALA A 143 10.91 -10.56 15.31
N HIS A 144 9.96 -9.64 15.15
CA HIS A 144 10.13 -8.24 15.54
C HIS A 144 10.46 -8.09 17.04
N ARG A 145 9.70 -8.75 17.91
CA ARG A 145 9.92 -8.71 19.37
C ARG A 145 11.26 -9.26 19.80
N ALA A 146 11.73 -10.31 19.13
CA ALA A 146 13.03 -10.90 19.42
C ALA A 146 14.17 -9.89 19.13
N ASN A 147 14.02 -9.08 18.09
CA ASN A 147 14.99 -8.05 17.72
C ASN A 147 14.93 -6.83 18.65
N ASP A 148 13.74 -6.40 19.06
CA ASP A 148 13.58 -5.27 20.00
C ASP A 148 14.16 -5.60 21.39
N GLY A 149 14.02 -6.85 21.82
CA GLY A 149 14.55 -7.33 23.11
C GLY A 149 16.07 -7.53 23.14
N SER A 150 16.75 -7.52 22.00
CA SER A 150 18.21 -7.67 21.92
C SER A 150 19.00 -6.36 22.10
N ASP A 151 18.37 -5.19 21.98
CA ASP A 151 19.02 -3.88 22.16
C ASP A 151 19.10 -3.42 23.64
N VAL A 152 18.59 -4.21 24.58
CA VAL A 152 18.53 -3.88 26.02
C VAL A 152 19.49 -4.75 26.87
N ARG A 153 20.57 -5.30 26.29
CA ARG A 153 21.53 -6.14 27.04
C ARG A 153 22.97 -5.73 26.88
#